data_AF-A0A1V4QQE8-F1
#
_entry.id   AF-A0A1V4QQE8-F1
#
_cell.length_a   1.000
_cell.length_b   1.000
_cell.length_c   1.000
_cell.angle_alpha   90.00
_cell.angle_beta   90.00
_cell.angle_gamma   90.00
#
_symmetry.space_group_name_H-M   'P 1'
#
loop_
_entity.id
_entity.type
_entity.pdbx_description
1 polymer ?
#
loop_
_entity_poly.entity_id
_entity_poly.type
_entity_poly.pdbx_seq_one_letter_code
_entity_poly.pdbx_strand_id
1 'polypeptide(L)'
;MADYIPIEPGEDATDPTVYRRTLDGVRELTDDQRFDAAEKLVGHFLERLPPHFHPRDKSWLRRLRKFLNGLELWDRFDYRAAAELVVFKPEENPALADYAPAHKLAALGSRIADWLELLAPGVKSPYLAYDFLAAALRQARRGEYNDGLIRLYRALEARAQAEACHVFGVDSTAGFPTDRIPPETRFFSGYRLYRHGKAMDLGMEATYAILYARNNRWGRRFKKFHQLPPEAGLDLQTLQRMRNRSPLAHGSQVISEQTFFDGYRLIEEFLEVKRRASEELPPLVEINFQLYEE
;
A
#
# COMPACT_ATOMS: atom_id res chain seq x y z
N MET A 1 -3.07 -15.38 15.93
CA MET A 1 -4.42 -15.21 15.35
C MET A 1 -5.31 -14.83 16.51
N ALA A 2 -5.62 -13.55 16.66
CA ALA A 2 -6.70 -13.14 17.55
C ALA A 2 -7.99 -13.58 16.86
N ASP A 3 -8.56 -14.69 17.32
CA ASP A 3 -9.87 -15.12 16.85
C ASP A 3 -10.87 -14.05 17.28
N TYR A 4 -11.42 -13.35 16.29
CA TYR A 4 -12.53 -12.43 16.43
C TYR A 4 -13.61 -13.06 17.33
N ILE A 5 -13.95 -12.40 18.43
CA ILE A 5 -15.09 -12.79 19.27
C ILE A 5 -16.32 -12.10 18.66
N PRO A 6 -17.17 -12.81 17.88
CA PRO A 6 -18.41 -12.24 17.38
C PRO A 6 -19.29 -11.78 18.53
N ILE A 7 -20.09 -10.74 18.27
CA ILE A 7 -21.22 -10.41 19.14
C ILE A 7 -22.17 -11.61 19.12
N GLU A 8 -22.29 -12.31 20.25
CA GLU A 8 -23.04 -13.55 20.33
C GLU A 8 -24.53 -13.28 20.06
N PRO A 9 -25.27 -14.24 19.47
CA PRO A 9 -26.72 -14.13 19.34
C PRO A 9 -27.38 -13.87 20.70
N GLY A 10 -28.06 -12.72 20.86
CA GLY A 10 -28.75 -12.35 22.09
C GLY A 10 -28.06 -11.30 22.97
N GLU A 11 -26.83 -10.89 22.67
CA GLU A 11 -26.19 -9.78 23.38
C GLU A 11 -26.86 -8.43 23.07
N ASP A 12 -27.06 -7.63 24.11
CA ASP A 12 -27.61 -6.28 24.03
C ASP A 12 -26.55 -5.29 23.52
N ALA A 13 -26.75 -4.79 22.30
CA ALA A 13 -25.84 -3.82 21.69
C ALA A 13 -25.83 -2.45 22.39
N THR A 14 -26.75 -2.23 23.35
CA THR A 14 -26.74 -1.04 24.23
C THR A 14 -25.88 -1.19 25.47
N ASP A 15 -25.41 -2.40 25.78
CA ASP A 15 -24.47 -2.63 26.87
C ASP A 15 -23.14 -1.90 26.54
N PRO A 16 -22.70 -0.95 27.40
CA PRO A 16 -21.43 -0.24 27.23
C PRO A 16 -20.22 -1.18 27.08
N THR A 17 -20.29 -2.39 27.66
CA THR A 17 -19.27 -3.43 27.56
C THR A 17 -19.19 -4.00 26.14
N VAL A 18 -20.34 -4.25 25.51
CA VAL A 18 -20.41 -4.74 24.12
C VAL A 18 -19.92 -3.68 23.15
N TYR A 19 -20.32 -2.41 23.37
CA TYR A 19 -19.81 -1.27 22.59
C TYR A 19 -18.29 -1.15 22.68
N ARG A 20 -17.73 -1.20 23.90
CA ARG A 20 -16.27 -1.13 24.13
C ARG A 20 -15.54 -2.29 23.48
N ARG A 21 -15.99 -3.53 23.70
CA ARG A 21 -15.41 -4.74 23.10
C ARG A 21 -15.42 -4.67 21.56
N THR A 22 -16.47 -4.12 20.97
CA THR A 22 -16.54 -3.92 19.51
C THR A 22 -15.44 -2.97 19.03
N LEU A 23 -15.23 -1.85 19.74
CA LEU A 23 -14.21 -0.87 19.37
C LEU A 23 -12.78 -1.40 19.62
N ASP A 24 -12.57 -2.19 20.67
CA ASP A 24 -11.31 -2.90 20.89
C ASP A 24 -11.03 -3.89 19.76
N GLY A 25 -12.03 -4.67 19.32
CA GLY A 25 -11.90 -5.58 18.18
C GLY A 25 -11.62 -4.85 16.86
N VAL A 26 -12.21 -3.67 16.65
CA VAL A 26 -11.86 -2.81 15.49
C VAL A 26 -10.39 -2.37 15.57
N ARG A 27 -9.91 -1.95 16.74
CA ARG A 27 -8.50 -1.57 16.94
C ARG A 27 -7.57 -2.73 16.59
N GLU A 28 -7.80 -3.91 17.17
CA GLU A 28 -6.99 -5.10 16.92
C GLU A 28 -6.93 -5.45 15.43
N LEU A 29 -8.09 -5.46 14.76
CA LEU A 29 -8.16 -5.71 13.32
C LEU A 29 -7.42 -4.65 12.51
N THR A 30 -7.46 -3.37 12.91
CA THR A 30 -6.72 -2.30 12.23
C THR A 30 -5.21 -2.37 12.48
N ASP A 31 -4.77 -2.81 13.66
CA ASP A 31 -3.35 -3.01 13.96
C ASP A 31 -2.74 -4.10 13.06
N ASP A 32 -3.51 -5.16 12.81
CA ASP A 32 -3.24 -6.23 11.84
C ASP A 32 -3.51 -5.84 10.37
N GLN A 33 -3.91 -4.58 10.13
CA GLN A 33 -4.25 -4.01 8.83
C GLN A 33 -5.43 -4.70 8.13
N ARG A 34 -6.30 -5.43 8.85
CA ARG A 34 -7.48 -6.15 8.34
C ARG A 34 -8.70 -5.22 8.22
N PHE A 35 -8.60 -4.23 7.33
CA PHE A 35 -9.61 -3.18 7.21
C PHE A 35 -10.99 -3.68 6.76
N ASP A 36 -11.03 -4.69 5.88
CA ASP A 36 -12.29 -5.31 5.45
C ASP A 36 -13.02 -6.01 6.61
N ALA A 37 -12.29 -6.72 7.46
CA ALA A 37 -12.85 -7.39 8.64
C ALA A 37 -13.33 -6.36 9.68
N ALA A 38 -12.54 -5.30 9.90
CA ALA A 38 -12.93 -4.20 10.78
C ALA A 38 -14.19 -3.49 10.28
N GLU A 39 -14.30 -3.25 8.97
CA GLU A 39 -15.48 -2.65 8.35
C GLU A 39 -16.72 -3.52 8.56
N LYS A 40 -16.61 -4.83 8.34
CA LYS A 40 -17.69 -5.81 8.55
C LYS A 40 -18.11 -5.88 10.01
N LEU A 41 -17.17 -5.83 10.95
CA LEU A 41 -17.47 -5.78 12.38
C LEU A 41 -18.31 -4.56 12.74
N VAL A 42 -17.91 -3.37 12.30
CA VAL A 42 -18.70 -2.15 12.52
C VAL A 42 -20.06 -2.22 11.83
N GLY A 43 -20.11 -2.80 10.63
CA GLY A 43 -21.35 -3.03 9.87
C GLY A 43 -22.35 -3.91 10.62
N HIS A 44 -21.93 -5.09 11.08
CA HIS A 44 -22.77 -5.99 11.86
C HIS A 44 -23.22 -5.36 13.17
N PHE A 45 -22.34 -4.60 13.83
CA PHE A 45 -22.73 -3.91 15.06
C PHE A 45 -23.81 -2.85 14.81
N LEU A 46 -23.66 -2.04 13.76
CA LEU A 46 -24.64 -1.03 13.34
C LEU A 46 -26.03 -1.62 13.06
N GLU A 47 -26.10 -2.83 12.49
CA GLU A 47 -27.35 -3.53 12.18
C GLU A 47 -28.11 -4.00 13.43
N ARG A 48 -27.40 -4.20 14.54
CA ARG A 48 -27.95 -4.68 15.82
C ARG A 48 -28.29 -3.55 16.79
N LEU A 49 -27.96 -2.30 16.46
CA LEU A 49 -28.29 -1.14 17.28
C LEU A 49 -29.81 -0.89 17.31
N PRO A 50 -30.40 -0.65 18.49
CA PRO A 50 -31.81 -0.29 18.55
C PRO A 50 -32.08 1.08 17.90
N PRO A 51 -33.34 1.36 17.51
CA PRO A 51 -33.71 2.64 16.89
C PRO A 51 -33.33 3.86 17.72
N HIS A 52 -33.39 3.74 19.05
CA HIS A 52 -33.15 4.82 20.02
C HIS A 52 -31.69 4.92 20.49
N PHE A 53 -30.75 4.21 19.87
CA PHE A 53 -29.34 4.31 20.21
C PHE A 53 -28.81 5.73 20.01
N HIS A 54 -27.82 6.13 20.81
CA HIS A 54 -27.36 7.51 20.88
C HIS A 54 -26.92 8.04 19.49
N PRO A 55 -27.48 9.18 19.02
CA PRO A 55 -27.27 9.66 17.64
C PRO A 55 -25.81 9.92 17.26
N ARG A 56 -24.98 10.39 18.22
CA ARG A 56 -23.53 10.57 18.02
C ARG A 56 -22.86 9.26 17.72
N ASP A 57 -23.10 8.23 18.52
CA ASP A 57 -22.37 6.96 18.42
C ASP A 57 -22.78 6.22 17.13
N LYS A 58 -24.05 6.30 16.75
CA LYS A 58 -24.53 5.81 15.44
C LYS A 58 -23.87 6.55 14.26
N SER A 59 -23.74 7.88 14.36
CA SER A 59 -23.08 8.70 13.34
C SER A 59 -21.58 8.41 13.25
N TRP A 60 -20.94 8.24 14.41
CA TRP A 60 -19.53 7.90 14.56
C TRP A 60 -19.23 6.55 13.92
N LEU A 61 -19.96 5.50 14.28
CA LEU A 61 -19.77 4.15 13.73
C LEU A 61 -19.97 4.12 12.20
N ARG A 62 -20.95 4.85 11.66
CA ARG A 62 -21.13 4.98 10.20
C ARG A 62 -19.93 5.67 9.55
N ARG A 63 -19.36 6.68 10.21
CA ARG A 63 -18.18 7.39 9.71
C ARG A 63 -16.94 6.50 9.76
N LEU A 64 -16.75 5.78 10.86
CA LEU A 64 -15.70 4.80 11.03
C LEU A 64 -15.77 3.70 9.97
N ARG A 65 -16.95 3.11 9.76
CA ARG A 65 -17.19 2.08 8.72
C ARG A 65 -16.78 2.57 7.33
N LYS A 66 -17.23 3.76 6.93
CA LYS A 66 -16.84 4.36 5.64
C LYS A 66 -15.33 4.57 5.55
N PHE A 67 -14.69 5.00 6.64
CA PHE A 67 -13.25 5.22 6.68
C PHE A 67 -12.48 3.92 6.46
N LEU A 68 -12.86 2.84 7.19
CA LEU A 68 -12.27 1.50 7.04
C LEU A 68 -12.43 0.96 5.63
N ASN A 69 -13.59 1.17 4.99
CA ASN A 69 -13.77 0.84 3.58
C ASN A 69 -12.82 1.63 2.66
N GLY A 70 -12.59 2.92 2.94
CA GLY A 70 -11.61 3.72 2.21
C GLY A 70 -10.18 3.15 2.30
N LEU A 71 -9.77 2.66 3.47
CA LEU A 71 -8.47 2.01 3.64
C LEU A 71 -8.36 0.69 2.86
N GLU A 72 -9.44 -0.10 2.81
CA GLU A 72 -9.47 -1.33 2.02
C GLU A 72 -9.40 -1.03 0.50
N LEU A 73 -10.09 0.01 0.03
CA LEU A 73 -9.96 0.46 -1.36
C LEU A 73 -8.55 0.93 -1.68
N TRP A 74 -7.87 1.61 -0.75
CA TRP A 74 -6.47 1.99 -0.89
C TRP A 74 -5.57 0.76 -1.03
N ASP A 75 -5.77 -0.28 -0.21
CA ASP A 75 -5.00 -1.53 -0.31
C ASP A 75 -5.21 -2.30 -1.62
N ARG A 76 -6.32 -2.02 -2.30
CA ARG A 76 -6.66 -2.51 -3.64
C ARG A 76 -6.26 -1.55 -4.75
N PHE A 77 -5.57 -0.46 -4.41
CA PHE A 77 -5.08 0.59 -5.33
C PHE A 77 -6.18 1.39 -6.03
N ASP A 78 -7.40 1.40 -5.50
CA ASP A 78 -8.46 2.31 -5.94
C ASP A 78 -8.33 3.65 -5.21
N TYR A 79 -7.27 4.39 -5.55
CA TYR A 79 -6.88 5.61 -4.84
C TYR A 79 -7.96 6.69 -4.87
N ARG A 80 -8.71 6.79 -5.98
CA ARG A 80 -9.78 7.78 -6.12
C ARG A 80 -10.93 7.46 -5.16
N ALA A 81 -11.45 6.24 -5.20
CA ALA A 81 -12.56 5.87 -4.33
C ALA A 81 -12.12 5.84 -2.84
N ALA A 82 -10.87 5.46 -2.56
CA ALA A 82 -10.30 5.57 -1.24
C ALA A 82 -10.31 7.01 -0.70
N ALA A 83 -9.82 7.98 -1.49
CA ALA A 83 -9.78 9.40 -1.10
C ALA A 83 -11.19 9.95 -0.79
N GLU A 84 -12.18 9.62 -1.63
CA GLU A 84 -13.58 10.00 -1.43
C GLU A 84 -14.14 9.47 -0.09
N LEU A 85 -13.71 8.27 0.33
CA LEU A 85 -14.19 7.65 1.56
C LEU A 85 -13.41 8.08 2.80
N VAL A 86 -12.09 8.31 2.77
CA VAL A 86 -11.34 8.65 3.99
C VAL A 86 -11.54 10.09 4.45
N VAL A 87 -11.90 11.01 3.55
CA VAL A 87 -12.12 12.42 3.87
C VAL A 87 -13.50 12.64 4.49
N PHE A 88 -13.55 13.47 5.53
CA PHE A 88 -14.78 14.06 6.05
C PHE A 88 -14.50 15.26 6.95
N LYS A 89 -15.54 16.07 7.19
CA LYS A 89 -15.51 17.22 8.09
C LYS A 89 -16.49 16.98 9.24
N PRO A 90 -16.02 16.72 10.48
CA PRO A 90 -16.89 16.47 11.62
C PRO A 90 -17.90 17.58 11.88
N GLU A 91 -17.54 18.83 11.57
CA GLU A 91 -18.34 20.04 11.80
C GLU A 91 -19.61 20.08 10.94
N GLU A 92 -19.63 19.37 9.81
CA GLU A 92 -20.79 19.25 8.93
C GLU A 92 -21.83 18.25 9.49
N ASN A 93 -21.50 17.52 10.55
CA ASN A 93 -22.39 16.61 11.25
C ASN A 93 -22.62 17.10 12.70
N PRO A 94 -23.82 17.62 13.03
CA PRO A 94 -24.10 18.14 14.38
C PRO A 94 -23.84 17.14 15.50
N ALA A 95 -23.96 15.84 15.24
CA ALA A 95 -23.71 14.81 16.25
C ALA A 95 -22.21 14.55 16.48
N LEU A 96 -21.32 14.99 15.58
CA LEU A 96 -19.88 14.76 15.63
C LEU A 96 -19.05 16.05 15.77
N ALA A 97 -19.68 17.23 15.67
CA ALA A 97 -19.00 18.53 15.63
C ALA A 97 -18.03 18.74 16.81
N ASP A 98 -18.40 18.30 18.02
CA ASP A 98 -17.56 18.42 19.22
C ASP A 98 -16.95 17.08 19.65
N TYR A 99 -17.01 16.04 18.81
CA TYR A 99 -16.54 14.70 19.17
C TYR A 99 -15.07 14.50 18.78
N ALA A 100 -14.18 14.60 19.76
CA ALA A 100 -12.72 14.55 19.54
C ALA A 100 -12.22 13.33 18.71
N PRO A 101 -12.74 12.09 18.87
CA PRO A 101 -12.34 10.98 18.01
C PRO A 101 -12.67 11.19 16.52
N ALA A 102 -13.77 11.88 16.20
CA ALA A 102 -14.11 12.22 14.83
C ALA A 102 -13.09 13.19 14.23
N HIS A 103 -12.65 14.20 14.99
CA HIS A 103 -11.58 15.11 14.55
C HIS A 103 -10.25 14.43 14.32
N LYS A 104 -9.85 13.50 15.21
CA LYS A 104 -8.63 12.69 15.02
C LYS A 104 -8.72 11.85 13.74
N LEU A 105 -9.86 11.20 13.50
CA LEU A 105 -10.07 10.41 12.29
C LEU A 105 -10.09 11.28 11.03
N ALA A 106 -10.69 12.47 11.08
CA ALA A 106 -10.71 13.42 9.97
C ALA A 106 -9.29 13.90 9.62
N ALA A 107 -8.48 14.26 10.62
CA ALA A 107 -7.10 14.67 10.42
C ALA A 107 -6.23 13.55 9.81
N LEU A 108 -6.44 12.30 10.22
CA LEU A 108 -5.82 11.14 9.59
C LEU A 108 -6.30 10.99 8.13
N GLY A 109 -7.60 11.10 7.90
CA GLY A 109 -8.20 11.03 6.57
C GLY A 109 -7.64 12.07 5.59
N SER A 110 -7.47 13.32 6.02
CA SER A 110 -6.85 14.36 5.21
C SER A 110 -5.41 14.02 4.84
N ARG A 111 -4.59 13.57 5.80
CA ARG A 111 -3.20 13.15 5.51
C ARG A 111 -3.12 11.98 4.53
N ILE A 112 -4.06 11.03 4.63
CA ILE A 112 -4.15 9.93 3.66
C ILE A 112 -4.58 10.47 2.29
N ALA A 113 -5.56 11.37 2.23
CA ALA A 113 -6.01 11.96 0.98
C ALA A 113 -4.88 12.74 0.28
N ASP A 114 -4.11 13.56 1.01
CA ASP A 114 -2.93 14.26 0.50
C ASP A 114 -1.92 13.27 -0.11
N TRP A 115 -1.70 12.13 0.54
CA TRP A 115 -0.86 11.07 -0.02
C TRP A 115 -1.44 10.47 -1.30
N LEU A 116 -2.74 10.15 -1.30
CA LEU A 116 -3.43 9.57 -2.46
C LEU A 116 -3.42 10.51 -3.68
N GLU A 117 -3.46 11.83 -3.47
CA GLU A 117 -3.30 12.83 -4.54
C GLU A 117 -1.93 12.74 -5.21
N LEU A 118 -0.85 12.44 -4.47
CA LEU A 118 0.49 12.21 -5.04
C LEU A 118 0.56 10.95 -5.92
N LEU A 119 -0.43 10.06 -5.82
CA LEU A 119 -0.55 8.82 -6.59
C LEU A 119 -1.51 8.94 -7.78
N ALA A 120 -2.05 10.14 -8.04
CA ALA A 120 -3.09 10.36 -9.03
C ALA A 120 -2.74 9.77 -10.42
N PRO A 121 -3.73 9.18 -11.13
CA PRO A 121 -3.50 8.54 -12.42
C PRO A 121 -2.89 9.49 -13.45
N GLY A 122 -1.90 9.01 -14.20
CA GLY A 122 -1.32 9.73 -15.35
C GLY A 122 0.07 10.31 -15.11
N VAL A 123 0.48 10.52 -13.86
CA VAL A 123 1.87 10.82 -13.51
C VAL A 123 2.50 9.54 -12.99
N LYS A 124 3.55 9.03 -13.63
CA LYS A 124 4.40 7.98 -13.04
C LYS A 124 5.20 8.60 -11.89
N SER A 125 4.50 8.73 -10.78
CA SER A 125 4.96 9.36 -9.56
C SER A 125 5.99 8.46 -8.88
N PRO A 126 7.16 8.98 -8.46
CA PRO A 126 8.09 8.21 -7.64
C PRO A 126 7.45 7.76 -6.32
N TYR A 127 6.39 8.44 -5.87
CA TYR A 127 5.64 8.10 -4.65
C TYR A 127 4.91 6.76 -4.76
N LEU A 128 4.60 6.27 -5.98
CA LEU A 128 4.06 4.92 -6.16
C LEU A 128 5.01 3.84 -5.67
N ALA A 129 6.33 4.03 -5.79
CA ALA A 129 7.29 3.07 -5.26
C ALA A 129 7.21 2.96 -3.73
N TYR A 130 7.04 4.09 -3.06
CA TYR A 130 6.88 4.14 -1.60
C TYR A 130 5.51 3.59 -1.16
N ASP A 131 4.45 3.86 -1.91
CA ASP A 131 3.12 3.28 -1.67
C ASP A 131 3.14 1.75 -1.78
N PHE A 132 3.75 1.19 -2.83
CA PHE A 132 3.90 -0.25 -2.96
C PHE A 132 4.75 -0.88 -1.86
N LEU A 133 5.82 -0.21 -1.41
CA LEU A 133 6.63 -0.69 -0.29
C LEU A 133 5.81 -0.74 1.01
N ALA A 134 5.06 0.31 1.31
CA ALA A 134 4.20 0.33 2.48
C ALA A 134 3.06 -0.68 2.38
N ALA A 135 2.44 -0.82 1.21
CA ALA A 135 1.41 -1.83 0.96
C ALA A 135 1.97 -3.26 1.14
N ALA A 136 3.23 -3.51 0.76
CA ALA A 136 3.88 -4.79 1.03
C ALA A 136 3.98 -5.08 2.54
N LEU A 137 4.32 -4.07 3.35
CA LEU A 137 4.38 -4.21 4.80
C LEU A 137 3.01 -4.47 5.42
N ARG A 138 1.95 -3.83 4.90
CA ARG A 138 0.57 -4.09 5.34
C ARG A 138 0.15 -5.54 5.04
N GLN A 139 0.50 -6.08 3.87
CA GLN A 139 0.26 -7.50 3.58
C GLN A 139 1.04 -8.43 4.49
N ALA A 140 2.29 -8.09 4.83
CA ALA A 140 3.08 -8.88 5.77
C ALA A 140 2.47 -8.90 7.18
N ARG A 141 1.91 -7.77 7.66
CA ARG A 141 1.15 -7.74 8.93
C ARG A 141 -0.07 -8.68 8.90
N ARG A 142 -0.68 -8.88 7.72
CA ARG A 142 -1.74 -9.87 7.49
C ARG A 142 -1.23 -11.31 7.35
N GLY A 143 0.08 -11.56 7.39
CA GLY A 143 0.69 -12.86 7.11
C GLY A 143 0.74 -13.24 5.62
N GLU A 144 0.39 -12.31 4.73
CA GLU A 144 0.28 -12.53 3.28
C GLU A 144 1.61 -12.27 2.56
N TYR A 145 2.65 -13.02 2.92
CA TYR A 145 4.02 -12.75 2.45
C TYR A 145 4.23 -12.90 0.94
N ASN A 146 3.45 -13.76 0.28
CA ASN A 146 3.50 -13.90 -1.19
C ASN A 146 2.98 -12.64 -1.89
N ASP A 147 1.86 -12.07 -1.43
CA ASP A 147 1.34 -10.80 -1.98
C ASP A 147 2.31 -9.66 -1.64
N GLY A 148 2.80 -9.63 -0.40
CA GLY A 148 3.84 -8.71 0.01
C GLY A 148 5.05 -8.73 -0.93
N LEU A 149 5.56 -9.90 -1.31
CA LEU A 149 6.70 -10.03 -2.24
C LEU A 149 6.39 -9.44 -3.61
N ILE A 150 5.18 -9.64 -4.14
CA ILE A 150 4.77 -9.06 -5.42
C ILE A 150 4.77 -7.53 -5.34
N ARG A 151 4.28 -6.96 -4.24
CA ARG A 151 4.26 -5.51 -4.01
C ARG A 151 5.68 -4.94 -3.86
N LEU A 152 6.61 -5.66 -3.22
CA LEU A 152 8.04 -5.28 -3.20
C LEU A 152 8.63 -5.18 -4.60
N TYR A 153 8.35 -6.17 -5.45
CA TYR A 153 8.81 -6.13 -6.84
C TYR A 153 8.16 -4.99 -7.63
N ARG A 154 6.87 -4.73 -7.39
CA ARG A 154 6.16 -3.61 -8.02
C ARG A 154 6.72 -2.26 -7.58
N ALA A 155 7.20 -2.12 -6.34
CA ALA A 155 7.89 -0.91 -5.87
C ALA A 155 9.16 -0.61 -6.68
N LEU A 156 10.01 -1.63 -6.91
CA LEU A 156 11.20 -1.50 -7.76
C LEU A 156 10.87 -1.08 -9.18
N GLU A 157 9.84 -1.70 -9.76
CA GLU A 157 9.42 -1.40 -11.12
C GLU A 157 8.82 0.01 -11.22
N ALA A 158 7.98 0.43 -10.26
CA ALA A 158 7.41 1.76 -10.21
C ALA A 158 8.50 2.85 -10.13
N ARG A 159 9.57 2.63 -9.34
CA ARG A 159 10.72 3.56 -9.28
C ARG A 159 11.40 3.69 -10.64
N ALA A 160 11.64 2.57 -11.32
CA ALA A 160 12.26 2.56 -12.65
C ALA A 160 11.40 3.31 -13.67
N GLN A 161 10.08 3.02 -13.68
CA GLN A 161 9.11 3.62 -14.59
C GLN A 161 9.04 5.14 -14.40
N ALA A 162 8.91 5.61 -13.15
CA ALA A 162 8.89 7.03 -12.82
C ALA A 162 10.16 7.75 -13.28
N GLU A 163 11.32 7.17 -12.97
CA GLU A 163 12.60 7.76 -13.34
C GLU A 163 12.81 7.79 -14.86
N ALA A 164 12.44 6.72 -15.58
CA ALA A 164 12.56 6.67 -17.03
C ALA A 164 11.62 7.67 -17.72
N CYS A 165 10.38 7.80 -17.25
CA CYS A 165 9.45 8.80 -17.77
C CYS A 165 10.03 10.22 -17.64
N HIS A 166 10.62 10.53 -16.47
CA HIS A 166 11.28 11.80 -16.21
C HIS A 166 12.52 12.02 -17.09
N VAL A 167 13.47 11.08 -17.08
CA VAL A 167 14.77 11.21 -17.80
C VAL A 167 14.58 11.27 -19.31
N PHE A 168 13.63 10.53 -19.85
CA PHE A 168 13.42 10.43 -21.29
C PHE A 168 12.28 11.30 -21.81
N GLY A 169 11.54 12.01 -20.95
CA GLY A 169 10.41 12.86 -21.34
C GLY A 169 9.33 12.08 -22.07
N VAL A 170 8.91 10.95 -21.50
CA VAL A 170 7.84 10.08 -22.04
C VAL A 170 6.78 9.85 -20.96
N ASP A 171 5.55 9.56 -21.38
CA ASP A 171 4.44 9.33 -20.45
C ASP A 171 4.40 7.90 -19.90
N SER A 172 5.05 6.95 -20.60
CA SER A 172 4.99 5.53 -20.27
C SER A 172 6.21 4.75 -20.75
N THR A 173 6.55 3.69 -20.02
CA THR A 173 7.49 2.64 -20.45
C THR A 173 6.83 1.56 -21.29
N ALA A 174 5.49 1.56 -21.38
CA ALA A 174 4.75 0.76 -22.37
C ALA A 174 4.69 1.54 -23.69
N GLY A 175 5.01 0.87 -24.80
CA GLY A 175 5.12 1.54 -26.10
C GLY A 175 6.25 2.58 -26.19
N PHE A 176 7.34 2.39 -25.44
CA PHE A 176 8.49 3.29 -25.39
C PHE A 176 9.12 3.49 -26.78
N PRO A 177 9.47 4.73 -27.19
CA PRO A 177 10.05 5.01 -28.50
C PRO A 177 11.43 4.37 -28.68
N THR A 178 11.60 3.53 -29.70
CA THR A 178 12.84 2.76 -29.92
C THR A 178 14.04 3.62 -30.30
N ASP A 179 13.81 4.81 -30.84
CA ASP A 179 14.84 5.81 -31.17
C ASP A 179 15.45 6.45 -29.92
N ARG A 180 14.73 6.45 -28.79
CA ARG A 180 15.23 6.94 -27.50
C ARG A 180 16.05 5.90 -26.74
N ILE A 181 16.08 4.65 -27.21
CA ILE A 181 16.77 3.53 -26.56
C ILE A 181 18.25 3.53 -26.97
N PRO A 182 19.18 3.64 -25.99
CA PRO A 182 20.61 3.56 -26.26
C PRO A 182 20.98 2.25 -26.98
N PRO A 183 21.71 2.29 -28.11
CA PRO A 183 22.01 1.10 -28.92
C PRO A 183 22.60 -0.07 -28.14
N GLU A 184 23.48 0.22 -27.17
CA GLU A 184 24.16 -0.73 -26.29
C GLU A 184 23.21 -1.50 -25.38
N THR A 185 21.97 -1.02 -25.21
CA THR A 185 20.97 -1.67 -24.35
C THR A 185 19.96 -2.51 -25.12
N ARG A 186 19.99 -2.54 -26.46
CA ARG A 186 18.94 -3.20 -27.28
C ARG A 186 18.88 -4.73 -27.15
N PHE A 187 19.84 -5.35 -26.47
CA PHE A 187 19.96 -6.80 -26.31
C PHE A 187 19.52 -7.34 -24.93
N PHE A 188 19.10 -6.48 -24.01
CA PHE A 188 18.57 -6.93 -22.71
C PHE A 188 17.30 -7.79 -22.87
N SER A 189 17.18 -8.83 -22.05
CA SER A 189 15.93 -9.58 -21.89
C SER A 189 14.80 -8.66 -21.43
N GLY A 190 13.58 -8.83 -21.96
CA GLY A 190 12.39 -8.07 -21.52
C GLY A 190 11.86 -7.03 -22.50
N TYR A 191 12.37 -7.01 -23.72
CA TYR A 191 11.84 -6.24 -24.83
C TYR A 191 10.67 -6.97 -25.52
N ARG A 192 9.54 -6.29 -25.69
CA ARG A 192 8.46 -6.70 -26.62
C ARG A 192 8.25 -5.64 -27.68
N LEU A 193 8.61 -5.94 -28.93
CA LEU A 193 8.47 -5.02 -30.06
C LEU A 193 7.00 -4.91 -30.48
N TYR A 194 6.56 -3.69 -30.75
CA TYR A 194 5.24 -3.37 -31.32
C TYR A 194 5.37 -2.35 -32.45
N ARG A 195 4.26 -2.13 -33.18
CA ARG A 195 4.13 -1.10 -34.23
C ARG A 195 5.30 -1.11 -35.24
N HIS A 196 5.57 -2.28 -35.83
CA HIS A 196 6.66 -2.47 -36.79
C HIS A 196 8.04 -2.06 -36.26
N GLY A 197 8.31 -2.28 -34.96
CA GLY A 197 9.61 -2.04 -34.35
C GLY A 197 9.89 -0.60 -33.98
N LYS A 198 8.87 0.28 -33.98
CA LYS A 198 9.00 1.70 -33.57
C LYS A 198 8.68 1.96 -32.09
N ALA A 199 8.02 1.00 -31.44
CA ALA A 199 7.62 1.11 -30.05
C ALA A 199 7.88 -0.21 -29.32
N MET A 200 8.20 -0.13 -28.03
CA MET A 200 8.55 -1.32 -27.25
C MET A 200 8.11 -1.21 -25.81
N ASP A 201 7.57 -2.28 -25.25
CA ASP A 201 7.34 -2.35 -23.80
C ASP A 201 8.67 -2.63 -23.11
N LEU A 202 9.00 -1.79 -22.13
CA LEU A 202 10.17 -1.97 -21.27
C LEU A 202 9.74 -2.59 -19.94
N GLY A 203 10.17 -3.83 -19.71
CA GLY A 203 10.15 -4.42 -18.37
C GLY A 203 11.14 -3.72 -17.41
N MET A 204 11.09 -4.06 -16.13
CA MET A 204 11.93 -3.46 -15.08
C MET A 204 13.43 -3.47 -15.43
N GLU A 205 13.99 -4.63 -15.81
CA GLU A 205 15.41 -4.76 -16.14
C GLU A 205 15.83 -3.87 -17.32
N ALA A 206 15.08 -3.93 -18.43
CA ALA A 206 15.31 -3.09 -19.59
C ALA A 206 15.24 -1.59 -19.23
N THR A 207 14.29 -1.21 -18.37
CA THR A 207 14.14 0.16 -17.87
C THR A 207 15.37 0.61 -17.06
N TYR A 208 15.88 -0.23 -16.15
CA TYR A 208 17.10 0.09 -15.42
C TYR A 208 18.36 0.09 -16.30
N ALA A 209 18.41 -0.76 -17.33
CA ALA A 209 19.51 -0.78 -18.29
C ALA A 209 19.62 0.54 -19.07
N ILE A 210 18.51 1.06 -19.61
CA ILE A 210 18.52 2.36 -20.32
C ILE A 210 18.86 3.52 -19.38
N LEU A 211 18.42 3.45 -18.11
CA LEU A 211 18.80 4.42 -17.09
C LEU A 211 20.31 4.35 -16.80
N TYR A 212 20.87 3.15 -16.66
CA TYR A 212 22.30 2.94 -16.44
C TYR A 212 23.14 3.50 -17.59
N ALA A 213 22.74 3.24 -18.84
CA ALA A 213 23.39 3.77 -20.04
C ALA A 213 23.41 5.31 -20.08
N ARG A 214 22.39 5.96 -19.50
CA ARG A 214 22.35 7.43 -19.30
C ARG A 214 23.11 7.92 -18.07
N ASN A 215 23.90 7.06 -17.42
CA ASN A 215 24.58 7.35 -16.17
C ASN A 215 23.59 7.89 -15.11
N ASN A 216 22.37 7.36 -15.06
CA ASN A 216 21.38 7.70 -14.04
C ASN A 216 21.71 6.98 -12.72
N ARG A 217 21.45 7.66 -11.60
CA ARG A 217 21.76 7.13 -10.26
C ARG A 217 21.03 5.83 -9.95
N TRP A 218 19.77 5.68 -10.35
CA TRP A 218 18.95 4.49 -10.09
C TRP A 218 19.35 3.32 -10.96
N GLY A 219 19.74 3.58 -12.22
CA GLY A 219 20.35 2.56 -13.07
C GLY A 219 21.65 2.01 -12.48
N ARG A 220 22.55 2.89 -11.99
CA ARG A 220 23.78 2.46 -11.29
C ARG A 220 23.49 1.68 -10.01
N ARG A 221 22.52 2.15 -9.23
CA ARG A 221 22.11 1.49 -7.99
C ARG A 221 21.52 0.12 -8.26
N PHE A 222 20.66 -0.03 -9.27
CA PHE A 222 20.09 -1.31 -9.64
C PHE A 222 21.19 -2.30 -10.04
N LYS A 223 22.14 -1.88 -10.88
CA LYS A 223 23.29 -2.73 -11.24
C LYS A 223 24.08 -3.18 -10.00
N LYS A 224 24.32 -2.30 -9.03
CA LYS A 224 24.99 -2.64 -7.77
C LYS A 224 24.20 -3.68 -6.96
N PHE A 225 22.90 -3.47 -6.77
CA PHE A 225 22.03 -4.33 -5.95
C PHE A 225 21.66 -5.66 -6.63
N HIS A 226 21.71 -5.70 -7.95
CA HIS A 226 21.48 -6.90 -8.76
C HIS A 226 22.73 -7.79 -8.87
N GLN A 227 23.90 -7.26 -8.54
CA GLN A 227 25.19 -7.96 -8.60
C GLN A 227 25.86 -8.00 -7.22
N LEU A 228 25.06 -7.99 -6.15
CA LEU A 228 25.60 -8.16 -4.80
C LEU A 228 26.19 -9.57 -4.68
N PRO A 229 27.33 -9.71 -3.99
CA PRO A 229 27.95 -11.01 -3.84
C PRO A 229 27.13 -11.90 -2.88
N PRO A 230 27.20 -13.23 -2.99
CA PRO A 230 26.34 -14.16 -2.23
C PRO A 230 26.38 -13.98 -0.70
N GLU A 231 27.53 -13.55 -0.16
CA GLU A 231 27.72 -13.27 1.26
C GLU A 231 27.00 -12.01 1.77
N ALA A 232 26.51 -11.15 0.87
CA ALA A 232 25.71 -9.97 1.21
C ALA A 232 24.24 -10.30 1.56
N GLY A 233 23.85 -11.57 1.46
CA GLY A 233 22.50 -12.04 1.74
C GLY A 233 21.63 -12.07 0.48
N LEU A 234 20.41 -11.54 0.58
CA LEU A 234 19.45 -11.53 -0.51
C LEU A 234 19.76 -10.39 -1.51
N ASP A 235 19.84 -10.72 -2.80
CA ASP A 235 20.01 -9.75 -3.88
C ASP A 235 18.72 -9.59 -4.73
N LEU A 236 18.71 -8.59 -5.62
CA LEU A 236 17.54 -8.34 -6.48
C LEU A 236 17.25 -9.48 -7.46
N GLN A 237 18.30 -10.18 -7.92
CA GLN A 237 18.16 -11.31 -8.83
C GLN A 237 17.44 -12.48 -8.13
N THR A 238 17.78 -12.76 -6.88
CA THR A 238 17.14 -13.79 -6.07
C THR A 238 15.71 -13.42 -5.73
N LEU A 239 15.45 -12.16 -5.37
CA LEU A 239 14.08 -11.67 -5.13
C LEU A 239 13.19 -11.83 -6.36
N GLN A 240 13.70 -11.49 -7.55
CA GLN A 240 12.98 -11.66 -8.81
C GLN A 240 12.71 -13.14 -9.14
N ARG A 241 13.69 -14.03 -8.93
CA ARG A 241 13.50 -15.48 -9.09
C ARG A 241 12.43 -16.01 -8.15
N MET A 242 12.42 -15.56 -6.89
CA MET A 242 11.41 -15.93 -5.89
C MET A 242 10.02 -15.46 -6.32
N ARG A 243 9.88 -14.20 -6.78
CA ARG A 243 8.62 -13.68 -7.32
C ARG A 243 8.09 -14.56 -8.45
N ASN A 244 8.95 -14.94 -9.41
CA ASN A 244 8.54 -15.76 -10.54
C ASN A 244 8.10 -17.18 -10.14
N ARG A 245 8.64 -17.70 -9.03
CA ARG A 245 8.29 -19.02 -8.48
C ARG A 245 7.14 -18.98 -7.47
N SER A 246 6.62 -17.81 -7.12
CA SER A 246 5.48 -17.68 -6.19
C SER A 246 4.17 -18.18 -6.82
N PRO A 247 3.23 -18.75 -6.02
CA PRO A 247 1.87 -19.10 -6.44
C PRO A 247 1.10 -17.96 -7.09
N LEU A 248 1.35 -16.72 -6.68
CA LEU A 248 0.66 -15.54 -7.21
C LEU A 248 1.25 -15.03 -8.53
N ALA A 249 2.31 -15.67 -9.05
CA ALA A 249 2.86 -15.40 -10.36
C ALA A 249 2.77 -16.64 -11.26
N HIS A 250 3.79 -17.51 -11.23
CA HIS A 250 3.91 -18.63 -12.17
C HIS A 250 4.41 -19.94 -11.52
N GLY A 251 4.61 -19.99 -10.21
CA GLY A 251 5.15 -21.18 -9.54
C GLY A 251 4.30 -21.64 -8.34
N SER A 252 4.93 -22.33 -7.39
CA SER A 252 4.28 -22.90 -6.20
C SER A 252 5.06 -22.65 -4.90
N GLN A 253 6.14 -21.87 -4.95
CA GLN A 253 7.02 -21.61 -3.81
C GLN A 253 6.40 -20.58 -2.86
N VAL A 254 6.04 -21.00 -1.65
CA VAL A 254 5.58 -20.12 -0.58
C VAL A 254 6.76 -19.36 0.02
N ILE A 255 6.56 -18.07 0.27
CA ILE A 255 7.55 -17.18 0.88
C ILE A 255 7.41 -17.19 2.40
N SER A 256 8.53 -17.37 3.10
CA SER A 256 8.58 -17.26 4.57
C SER A 256 8.63 -15.79 5.01
N GLU A 257 8.22 -15.55 6.25
CA GLU A 257 8.32 -14.24 6.90
C GLU A 257 9.74 -13.65 6.82
N GLN A 258 10.74 -14.46 7.20
CA GLN A 258 12.15 -14.05 7.17
C GLN A 258 12.57 -13.60 5.76
N THR A 259 12.25 -14.40 4.74
CA THR A 259 12.58 -14.07 3.35
C THR A 259 11.87 -12.80 2.88
N PHE A 260 10.60 -12.60 3.26
CA PHE A 260 9.90 -11.36 2.97
C PHE A 260 10.62 -10.15 3.59
N PHE A 261 10.97 -10.21 4.88
CA PHE A 261 11.61 -9.08 5.56
C PHE A 261 13.05 -8.83 5.10
N ASP A 262 13.79 -9.85 4.68
CA ASP A 262 15.07 -9.68 3.98
C ASP A 262 14.88 -8.92 2.66
N GLY A 263 13.86 -9.30 1.87
CA GLY A 263 13.47 -8.59 0.67
C GLY A 263 13.03 -7.15 0.95
N TYR A 264 12.22 -6.93 1.97
CA TYR A 264 11.75 -5.60 2.37
C TYR A 264 12.93 -4.70 2.71
N ARG A 265 13.89 -5.16 3.53
CA ARG A 265 15.10 -4.40 3.89
C ARG A 265 15.93 -4.06 2.65
N LEU A 266 16.09 -5.01 1.73
CA LEU A 266 16.79 -4.79 0.48
C LEU A 266 16.13 -3.68 -0.36
N ILE A 267 14.79 -3.70 -0.48
CA ILE A 267 14.05 -2.69 -1.26
C ILE A 267 14.04 -1.33 -0.55
N GLU A 268 13.87 -1.32 0.77
CA GLU A 268 13.94 -0.13 1.60
C GLU A 268 15.31 0.56 1.47
N GLU A 269 16.40 -0.22 1.51
CA GLU A 269 17.74 0.28 1.27
C GLU A 269 17.90 0.75 -0.17
N PHE A 270 17.42 -0.03 -1.15
CA PHE A 270 17.45 0.36 -2.56
C PHE A 270 16.76 1.70 -2.78
N LEU A 271 15.56 1.91 -2.23
CA LEU A 271 14.77 3.14 -2.35
C LEU A 271 15.26 4.29 -1.46
N GLU A 272 16.28 4.05 -0.64
CA GLU A 272 16.92 5.01 0.28
C GLU A 272 15.95 5.62 1.31
N VAL A 273 14.91 4.87 1.69
CA VAL A 273 13.83 5.34 2.57
C VAL A 273 14.36 5.80 3.93
N LYS A 274 15.25 5.04 4.56
CA LYS A 274 15.83 5.39 5.87
C LYS A 274 16.66 6.69 5.88
N ARG A 275 17.17 7.15 4.74
CA ARG A 275 17.92 8.43 4.65
C ARG A 275 16.99 9.64 4.54
N ARG A 276 15.70 9.42 4.35
CA ARG A 276 14.67 10.42 4.12
C ARG A 276 13.64 10.28 5.24
N ALA A 277 14.01 10.78 6.42
CA ALA A 277 13.25 10.60 7.66
C ALA A 277 11.75 10.90 7.48
N SER A 278 10.90 9.93 7.88
CA SER A 278 9.46 10.03 8.22
C SER A 278 8.45 10.70 7.27
N GLU A 279 8.85 11.44 6.24
CA GLU A 279 7.96 12.25 5.38
C GLU A 279 7.65 11.60 4.02
N GLU A 280 8.32 10.50 3.67
CA GLU A 280 8.21 9.87 2.33
C GLU A 280 7.54 8.49 2.31
N LEU A 281 7.16 7.93 3.46
CA LEU A 281 6.29 6.76 3.48
C LEU A 281 4.86 7.21 3.78
N PRO A 282 3.85 6.56 3.18
CA PRO A 282 2.50 6.80 3.63
C PRO A 282 2.40 6.47 5.12
N PRO A 283 1.51 7.15 5.86
CA PRO A 283 1.28 6.82 7.25
C PRO A 283 0.91 5.33 7.36
N LEU A 284 1.62 4.59 8.21
CA LEU A 284 1.05 3.33 8.72
C LEU A 284 -0.21 3.70 9.48
N VAL A 285 -1.32 3.08 9.11
CA VAL A 285 -2.61 3.40 9.71
C VAL A 285 -2.74 2.59 10.99
N GLU A 286 -2.41 3.24 12.10
CA GLU A 286 -2.69 2.77 13.45
C GLU A 286 -3.86 3.60 13.98
N ILE A 287 -5.01 2.95 14.15
CA ILE A 287 -6.22 3.63 14.62
C ILE A 287 -6.32 3.43 16.13
N ASN A 288 -5.57 4.26 16.87
CA ASN A 288 -5.67 4.26 18.33
C ASN A 288 -6.77 5.22 18.79
N PHE A 289 -7.97 4.69 18.94
CA PHE A 289 -9.01 5.38 19.70
C PHE A 289 -8.73 5.20 21.18
N GLN A 290 -7.98 6.11 21.80
CA GLN A 290 -8.16 6.34 23.23
C GLN A 290 -9.59 6.85 23.44
N LEU A 291 -10.52 5.90 23.59
CA LEU A 291 -11.88 6.16 23.99
C LEU A 291 -11.85 6.19 25.51
N TYR A 292 -11.96 7.41 26.04
CA TYR A 292 -12.07 7.75 27.45
C TYR A 292 -10.76 7.53 28.26
N GLU A 293 -10.05 8.62 28.54
CA GLU A 293 -9.78 8.89 29.96
C GLU A 293 -11.03 9.62 30.48
N GLU A 294 -11.50 9.18 31.65
CA GLU A 294 -12.69 9.69 32.34
C GLU A 294 -12.63 11.21 32.59
#